data_AF-A0A1I0WGE0-F1
#
_entry.id   AF-A0A1I0WGE0-F1
#
_cell.length_a   1.000
_cell.length_b   1.000
_cell.length_c   1.000
_cell.angle_alpha   90.00
_cell.angle_beta   90.00
_cell.angle_gamma   90.00
#
_symmetry.space_group_name_H-M   'P 1'
#
loop_
_entity.id
_entity.type
_entity.pdbx_description
1 polymer ?
#
loop_
_entity_poly.entity_id
_entity_poly.type
_entity_poly.pdbx_seq_one_letter_code
_entity_poly.pdbx_strand_id
1 'polypeptide(L)' 'MDINILFKIGGLGIILLILEKVLKSSGKDDIATMVNIAGVVIILLMVISMIAKLFDSVKTMFMF' A
#
# COMPACT_ATOMS: atom_id res chain seq x y z
N MET A 1 -17.08 -5.51 5.20
CA MET A 1 -15.67 -5.43 5.68
C MET A 1 -14.73 -4.94 4.57
N ASP A 2 -15.29 -4.48 3.44
CA ASP A 2 -14.61 -4.42 2.14
C ASP A 2 -14.17 -3.00 1.76
N ILE A 3 -14.98 -2.01 2.14
CA ILE A 3 -14.67 -0.58 1.92
C ILE A 3 -13.44 -0.15 2.72
N ASN A 4 -13.19 -0.75 3.89
CA ASN A 4 -12.07 -0.37 4.76
C ASN A 4 -10.71 -0.69 4.10
N ILE A 5 -10.63 -1.78 3.35
CA ILE A 5 -9.44 -2.17 2.57
C ILE A 5 -9.21 -1.20 1.42
N LEU A 6 -10.26 -0.89 0.65
CA LEU A 6 -10.21 0.06 -0.46
C LEU A 6 -9.82 1.46 0.02
N PHE A 7 -10.35 1.92 1.16
CA PHE A 7 -9.95 3.17 1.79
C PHE A 7 -8.51 3.15 2.30
N LYS A 8 -8.03 2.03 2.83
CA LYS A 8 -6.63 1.91 3.29
C LYS A 8 -5.64 2.04 2.15
N ILE A 9 -5.85 1.29 1.07
CA ILE A 9 -4.95 1.29 -0.09
C ILE A 9 -5.10 2.59 -0.90
N GLY A 10 -6.34 3.02 -1.16
CA GLY A 10 -6.62 4.25 -1.89
C GLY A 10 -6.17 5.50 -1.13
N GLY A 11 -6.38 5.54 0.19
CA GLY A 11 -5.92 6.65 1.05
C GLY A 11 -4.41 6.78 1.09
N LEU A 12 -3.68 5.65 1.22
CA LEU A 12 -2.22 5.63 1.10
C LEU A 12 -1.74 6.08 -0.27
N GLY A 13 -2.43 5.67 -1.35
CA GLY A 13 -2.13 6.10 -2.71
C GLY A 13 -2.25 7.62 -2.90
N ILE A 14 -3.31 8.23 -2.36
CA ILE A 14 -3.49 9.69 -2.40
C ILE A 14 -2.37 10.41 -1.64
N ILE A 15 -2.01 9.92 -0.44
CA ILE A 15 -0.92 10.51 0.36
C ILE A 15 0.41 10.44 -0.38
N LEU A 16 0.74 9.28 -0.98
CA LEU A 16 1.96 9.10 -1.77
C LEU A 16 2.02 10.06 -2.97
N LEU A 17 0.91 10.22 -3.69
CA LEU A 17 0.82 11.15 -4.83
C LEU A 17 1.00 12.60 -4.40
N ILE A 18 0.42 12.99 -3.26
CA ILE A 18 0.60 14.35 -2.72
C ILE A 18 2.06 14.57 -2.32
N LEU A 19 2.69 13.60 -1.63
CA LEU A 19 4.11 13.64 -1.28
C LEU A 19 5.00 13.79 -2.51
N GLU A 20 4.79 12.95 -3.53
CA GLU A 20 5.55 13.02 -4.78
C GLU A 20 5.43 14.42 -5.42
N LYS A 21 4.20 14.95 -5.53
CA LYS A 21 3.97 16.30 -6.10
C LYS A 21 4.66 17.40 -5.31
N VAL A 22 4.62 17.33 -3.97
CA VAL A 22 5.28 18.32 -3.10
C VAL A 22 6.80 18.24 -3.21
N LEU A 23 7.37 17.03 -3.31
CA LEU A 23 8.80 16.87 -3.48
C LEU A 23 9.27 17.37 -4.85
N LYS A 24 8.53 17.05 -5.92
CA LYS A 24 8.79 17.60 -7.26
C LYS A 24 8.69 19.12 -7.28
N SER A 25 7.65 19.70 -6.66
CA SER A 25 7.52 21.17 -6.59
C SER A 25 8.63 21.84 -5.76
N SER A 26 9.30 21.08 -4.89
CA SER A 26 10.44 21.54 -4.08
C SER A 26 11.79 21.36 -4.79
N GLY A 27 11.79 20.94 -6.06
CA GLY A 27 13.00 20.68 -6.85
C GLY A 27 13.75 19.40 -6.44
N LYS A 28 13.10 18.49 -5.71
CA LYS A 28 13.69 17.23 -5.20
C LYS A 28 13.20 16.02 -6.00
N ASP A 29 13.46 16.03 -7.30
CA ASP A 29 12.96 15.01 -8.24
C ASP A 29 13.52 13.60 -7.95
N ASP A 30 14.78 13.49 -7.55
CA ASP A 30 15.39 12.20 -7.18
C ASP A 30 14.68 11.57 -5.98
N ILE A 31 14.38 12.38 -4.97
CA ILE A 31 13.70 11.92 -3.75
C ILE A 31 12.23 11.60 -4.08
N ALA A 32 11.58 12.38 -4.95
CA ALA A 32 10.21 12.08 -5.39
C ALA A 32 10.13 10.72 -6.10
N THR A 33 11.13 10.40 -6.92
CA THR A 33 11.23 9.10 -7.61
C THR A 33 11.41 7.96 -6.60
N MET A 34 12.27 8.14 -5.60
CA MET A 34 12.46 7.17 -4.51
C MET A 34 11.19 6.96 -3.68
N VAL A 35 10.44 8.02 -3.40
CA VAL A 35 9.15 7.94 -2.69
C VAL A 35 8.13 7.13 -3.47
N ASN A 36 8.06 7.29 -4.80
CA ASN A 36 7.16 6.51 -5.64
C ASN A 36 7.50 5.02 -5.60
N ILE A 37 8.79 4.67 -5.72
CA ILE A 37 9.26 3.27 -5.61
C ILE A 37 8.92 2.70 -4.23
N ALA A 38 9.22 3.43 -3.15
CA ALA A 38 8.89 3.02 -1.79
C ALA A 38 7.36 2.85 -1.60
N GLY A 39 6.56 3.73 -2.18
CA GLY A 39 5.11 3.65 -2.17
C GLY A 39 4.58 2.37 -2.79
N VAL A 40 5.11 1.99 -3.96
CA VAL A 40 4.76 0.72 -4.62
C VAL A 40 5.14 -0.47 -3.74
N VAL A 41 6.34 -0.48 -3.16
CA VAL A 41 6.78 -1.58 -2.28
C VAL A 41 5.86 -1.72 -1.06
N ILE A 42 5.48 -0.62 -0.42
CA ILE A 42 4.56 -0.62 0.73
C ILE A 42 3.20 -1.22 0.34
N ILE A 43 2.66 -0.84 -0.80
CA ILE A 43 1.38 -1.37 -1.30
C ILE A 43 1.50 -2.88 -1.54
N LEU A 44 2.59 -3.34 -2.16
CA LEU A 44 2.82 -4.78 -2.38
C LEU A 44 2.87 -5.56 -1.06
N LEU A 45 3.58 -5.04 -0.05
CA LEU A 45 3.64 -5.67 1.27
C LEU A 45 2.26 -5.76 1.94
N MET A 46 1.42 -4.75 1.78
CA MET A 46 0.05 -4.78 2.28
C MET A 46 -0.78 -5.88 1.60
N VAL A 47 -0.66 -6.02 0.28
CA VAL A 47 -1.35 -7.07 -0.48
C VAL A 47 -0.90 -8.45 -0.01
N ILE A 48 0.41 -8.67 0.18
CA ILE A 48 0.94 -9.94 0.71
C ILE A 48 0.33 -10.26 2.08
N SER A 49 0.28 -9.29 3.00
CA SER A 49 -0.31 -9.49 4.32
C SER A 49 -1.80 -9.86 4.24
N MET A 50 -2.54 -9.28 3.29
CA MET A 50 -3.94 -9.64 3.08
C MET A 50 -4.09 -11.07 2.56
N ILE A 51 -3.27 -11.48 1.60
CA ILE A 51 -3.27 -12.85 1.08
C ILE A 51 -2.93 -13.85 2.19
N ALA A 52 -1.95 -13.54 3.05
CA ALA A 52 -1.60 -14.39 4.19
C ALA A 52 -2.78 -14.59 5.14
N LYS A 53 -3.53 -13.53 5.46
CA LYS A 53 -4.74 -13.63 6.30
C LYS A 53 -5.83 -14.49 5.68
N LEU A 54 -6.00 -14.41 4.36
CA LEU A 54 -6.94 -15.29 3.65
C LEU A 54 -6.48 -16.75 3.74
N PHE A 55 -5.18 -17.00 3.57
CA PHE A 55 -4.60 -18.33 3.74
C PHE A 55 -4.80 -18.88 5.16
N ASP A 56 -4.57 -18.08 6.19
CA ASP A 56 -4.82 -18.47 7.59
C ASP A 56 -6.29 -18.78 7.84
N SER A 57 -7.19 -17.98 7.26
CA SER A 57 -8.64 -18.21 7.35
C SER A 57 -9.03 -19.54 6.72
N VAL A 58 -8.53 -19.83 5.52
CA VAL A 58 -8.73 -21.12 4.84
C VAL A 58 -8.16 -22.26 5.68
N LYS A 59 -6.92 -22.14 6.14
CA LYS A 59 -6.25 -23.17 6.96
C LYS A 59 -7.03 -23.48 8.24
N THR A 60 -7.63 -22.46 8.86
CA THR A 60 -8.47 -22.62 10.06
C THR A 60 -9.76 -23.38 9.74
N MET A 61 -10.41 -23.12 8.60
CA MET A 61 -11.61 -23.85 8.20
C MET A 61 -11.36 -25.33 7.91
N PHE A 62 -10.16 -25.68 7.45
CA PHE A 62 -9.76 -27.07 7.19
C PHE A 62 -9.17 -27.80 8.41
N MET A 63 -8.93 -27.11 9.53
CA MET A 63 -8.44 -27.71 10.79
C MET A 63 -9.57 -28.04 11.79
N PHE A 64 -10.83 -27.80 11.44
CA PHE A 64 -12.01 -28.24 12.18
C PHE A 64 -12.63 -29.50 11.59
#